data_AF-A0A367IZQ6-F1
#
_entry.id   AF-A0A367IZQ6-F1
#
_cell.length_a   1.000
_cell.length_b   1.000
_cell.length_c   1.000
_cell.angle_alpha   90.00
_cell.angle_beta   90.00
_cell.angle_gamma   90.00
#
_symmetry.space_group_name_H-M   'P 1'
#
loop_
_entity.id
_entity.type
_entity.pdbx_description
1 polymer ?
#
loop_
_entity_poly.entity_id
_entity_poly.type
_entity_poly.pdbx_seq_one_letter_code
_entity_poly.pdbx_strand_id
1 'polypeptide(L)'
;MLTLSERIQQLQTYLSYYYIDFDTPTERLQSLYSDFAKLKLLNEYGYKANVNYWRTILLDCNLHGYLNTGDHVCMIHQSELPELFYQSKLDKPLCLDTVIEDMRKDTKYLLTQKEYEHTYPVTTTNPSSLNWLRWFVDWILPSTPSDVYIVMPTIDEYAKIMVQQHYKKPLCSALDNLFTWDEFKAQYRAIPCYQETCVQLSDMDLWFVLRYLVHHYGVAVQDTFKTFGHQSTVIKFPERTESERTKAVISQEDKAIVSLKAACTALHYQVDQLEIKAQEFLQVAQQHYTFHRKPQAMFMLRKKKQIEHLLEQRYKTLDTMETVLLKIEASQNDLYMVQAFNLGTETLRKMLAHHSFDKIQETMDELQEALDDHEQVEHALTQGHHVIVDQDEQALEEQLESLALEEQALTQPIDTQSELMRLQQVLSSLNVPSHTTKQKQAQLA
;
A
#
# COMPACT_ATOMS: atom_id res chain seq x y z
N MET A 1 -2.90 -20.38 1.15
CA MET A 1 -1.70 -20.74 1.93
C MET A 1 -1.01 -21.90 1.24
N LEU A 2 0.31 -21.85 1.16
CA LEU A 2 1.12 -22.97 0.63
C LEU A 2 1.05 -24.15 1.59
N THR A 3 1.09 -25.37 1.04
CA THR A 3 1.24 -26.60 1.82
C THR A 3 2.62 -26.65 2.47
N LEU A 4 2.77 -27.41 3.57
CA LEU A 4 4.06 -27.58 4.24
C LEU A 4 5.14 -28.08 3.26
N SER A 5 4.80 -29.02 2.37
CA SER A 5 5.72 -29.54 1.35
C SER A 5 6.19 -28.47 0.36
N GLU A 6 5.29 -27.59 -0.09
CA GLU A 6 5.64 -26.47 -0.98
C GLU A 6 6.55 -25.46 -0.27
N ARG A 7 6.27 -25.16 1.01
CA ARG A 7 7.11 -24.28 1.84
C ARG A 7 8.52 -24.84 2.00
N ILE A 8 8.64 -26.13 2.32
CA ILE A 8 9.93 -26.83 2.42
C ILE A 8 10.67 -26.77 1.09
N GLN A 9 10.00 -27.04 -0.04
CA GLN A 9 10.63 -26.99 -1.36
C GLN A 9 11.14 -25.59 -1.71
N GLN A 10 10.36 -24.54 -1.44
CA GLN A 10 10.78 -23.16 -1.67
C GLN A 10 11.98 -22.77 -0.81
N LEU A 11 11.94 -23.10 0.49
CA LEU A 11 13.04 -22.85 1.41
C LEU A 11 14.30 -23.62 1.00
N GLN A 12 14.19 -24.89 0.64
CA GLN A 12 15.34 -25.67 0.15
C GLN A 12 15.95 -25.08 -1.12
N THR A 13 15.12 -24.62 -2.06
CA THR A 13 15.60 -23.96 -3.30
C THR A 13 16.37 -22.68 -2.98
N TYR A 14 15.86 -21.89 -2.04
CA TYR A 14 16.55 -20.69 -1.55
C TYR A 14 17.88 -21.05 -0.88
N LEU A 15 17.86 -21.99 0.06
CA LEU A 15 19.05 -22.42 0.80
C LEU A 15 20.13 -22.96 -0.12
N SER A 16 19.80 -23.82 -1.09
CA SER A 16 20.79 -24.36 -2.04
C SER A 16 21.42 -23.27 -2.92
N TYR A 17 20.69 -22.20 -3.20
CA TYR A 17 21.18 -21.10 -4.03
C TYR A 17 22.12 -20.15 -3.26
N TYR A 18 21.79 -19.80 -2.00
CA TYR A 18 22.55 -18.81 -1.22
C TYR A 18 23.55 -19.41 -0.23
N TYR A 19 23.35 -20.65 0.20
CA TYR A 19 24.17 -21.30 1.21
C TYR A 19 24.80 -22.57 0.65
N ILE A 20 26.10 -22.49 0.35
CA ILE A 20 26.86 -23.57 -0.31
C ILE A 20 26.78 -24.91 0.43
N ASP A 21 26.67 -24.88 1.76
CA ASP A 21 26.54 -26.09 2.58
C ASP A 21 25.23 -26.84 2.32
N PHE A 22 24.20 -26.20 1.76
CA PHE A 22 22.89 -26.81 1.46
C PHE A 22 22.76 -27.32 0.02
N ASP A 23 23.70 -26.98 -0.87
CA ASP A 23 23.70 -27.46 -2.26
C ASP A 23 24.01 -28.97 -2.34
N THR A 24 24.99 -29.43 -1.54
CA THR A 24 25.31 -30.86 -1.42
C THR A 24 25.50 -31.27 0.04
N PRO A 25 25.13 -32.51 0.43
CA PRO A 25 25.27 -32.96 1.82
C PRO A 25 26.75 -33.15 2.15
N THR A 26 27.33 -32.18 2.86
CA THR A 26 28.70 -32.21 3.36
C THR A 26 28.75 -32.74 4.79
N GLU A 27 29.93 -33.18 5.25
CA GLU A 27 30.17 -33.46 6.68
C GLU A 27 29.88 -32.22 7.55
N ARG A 28 30.08 -31.03 6.99
CA ARG A 28 29.73 -29.76 7.62
C ARG A 28 28.23 -29.63 7.85
N LEU A 29 27.41 -29.92 6.85
CA LEU A 29 25.95 -29.90 6.97
C LEU A 29 25.44 -30.97 7.95
N GLN A 30 26.02 -32.18 7.93
CA GLN A 30 25.72 -33.22 8.93
C GLN A 30 26.00 -32.74 10.35
N SER A 31 27.15 -32.08 10.57
CA SER A 31 27.47 -31.50 11.88
C SER A 31 26.48 -30.39 12.28
N LEU A 32 26.03 -29.58 11.32
CA LEU A 32 25.02 -28.54 11.55
C LEU A 32 23.65 -29.11 11.91
N TYR A 33 23.27 -30.27 11.36
CA TYR A 33 21.99 -30.93 11.67
C TYR A 33 22.03 -31.74 12.97
N SER A 34 23.22 -32.13 13.43
CA SER A 34 23.39 -32.90 14.69
C SER A 34 23.14 -32.07 15.94
N ASP A 35 22.77 -32.72 17.06
CA ASP A 35 22.74 -32.08 18.37
C ASP A 35 24.17 -31.74 18.83
N PHE A 36 24.54 -30.47 18.67
CA PHE A 36 25.84 -29.95 19.07
C PHE A 36 25.82 -29.24 20.44
N ALA A 37 24.78 -29.40 21.27
CA ALA A 37 24.71 -28.74 22.58
C ALA A 37 25.90 -29.07 23.49
N LYS A 38 26.41 -30.31 23.40
CA LYS A 38 27.60 -30.77 24.14
C LYS A 38 28.88 -29.99 23.78
N LEU A 39 28.97 -29.42 22.58
CA LEU A 39 30.12 -28.60 22.18
C LEU A 39 30.26 -27.36 23.06
N LYS A 40 29.19 -26.87 23.69
CA LYS A 40 29.26 -25.72 24.59
C LYS A 40 30.28 -25.91 25.73
N LEU A 41 30.48 -27.16 26.17
CA LEU A 41 31.47 -27.50 27.22
C LEU A 41 32.79 -27.98 26.63
N LEU A 42 32.75 -28.72 25.51
CA LEU A 42 33.93 -29.39 24.94
C LEU A 42 34.74 -28.48 24.01
N ASN A 43 34.08 -27.59 23.28
CA ASN A 43 34.66 -26.67 22.30
C ASN A 43 33.72 -25.48 22.10
N GLU A 44 33.85 -24.48 22.99
CA GLU A 44 33.01 -23.28 22.97
C GLU A 44 33.09 -22.52 21.63
N TYR A 45 34.28 -22.48 21.01
CA TYR A 45 34.47 -21.83 19.72
C TYR A 45 33.64 -22.51 18.62
N GLY A 46 33.71 -23.84 18.53
CA GLY A 46 32.92 -24.62 17.58
C GLY A 46 31.40 -24.49 17.81
N TYR A 47 30.97 -24.48 19.08
CA TYR A 47 29.58 -24.21 19.43
C TYR A 47 29.12 -22.84 18.93
N LYS A 48 29.87 -21.77 19.26
CA LYS A 48 29.54 -20.40 18.83
C LYS A 48 29.52 -20.26 17.31
N ALA A 49 30.45 -20.90 16.61
CA ALA A 49 30.47 -20.90 15.14
C ALA A 49 29.22 -21.55 14.54
N ASN A 50 28.79 -22.69 15.08
CA ASN A 50 27.57 -23.38 14.62
C ASN A 50 26.29 -22.59 14.93
N VAL A 51 26.18 -22.03 16.14
CA VAL A 51 25.05 -21.19 16.52
C VAL A 51 24.99 -19.94 15.63
N ASN A 52 26.11 -19.27 15.41
CA ASN A 52 26.16 -18.07 14.57
C ASN A 52 25.77 -18.40 13.11
N TYR A 53 26.22 -19.53 12.59
CA TYR A 53 25.86 -19.96 11.24
C TYR A 53 24.35 -20.16 11.09
N TRP A 54 23.73 -20.94 11.99
CA TRP A 54 22.27 -21.11 12.00
C TRP A 54 21.52 -19.80 12.26
N ARG A 55 22.03 -18.94 13.14
CA ARG A 55 21.45 -17.63 13.40
C ARG A 55 21.36 -16.80 12.11
N THR A 56 22.44 -16.75 11.33
CA THR A 56 22.44 -16.05 10.04
C THR A 56 21.34 -16.57 9.11
N ILE A 57 21.26 -17.90 8.95
CA ILE A 57 20.23 -18.54 8.11
C ILE A 57 18.82 -18.23 8.60
N LEU A 58 18.56 -18.38 9.90
CA LEU A 58 17.24 -18.17 10.46
C LEU A 58 16.77 -16.72 10.28
N LEU A 59 17.66 -15.75 10.52
CA LEU A 59 17.34 -14.33 10.34
C LEU A 59 17.10 -13.97 8.87
N ASP A 60 17.96 -14.46 7.98
CA ASP A 60 17.88 -14.21 6.54
C ASP A 60 16.62 -14.86 5.92
N CYS A 61 16.35 -16.13 6.23
CA CYS A 61 15.15 -16.80 5.77
C CYS A 61 13.86 -16.18 6.33
N ASN A 62 13.87 -15.68 7.58
CA ASN A 62 12.73 -14.97 8.14
C ASN A 62 12.50 -13.62 7.44
N LEU A 63 13.57 -12.84 7.21
CA LEU A 63 13.52 -11.56 6.51
C LEU A 63 12.89 -11.69 5.10
N HIS A 64 13.14 -12.80 4.43
CA HIS A 64 12.59 -13.08 3.09
C HIS A 64 11.24 -13.81 3.11
N GLY A 65 10.66 -14.06 4.28
CA GLY A 65 9.32 -14.65 4.42
C GLY A 65 9.25 -16.17 4.32
N TYR A 66 10.37 -16.89 4.31
CA TYR A 66 10.38 -18.37 4.22
C TYR A 66 10.03 -19.06 5.55
N LEU A 67 10.17 -18.36 6.68
CA LEU A 67 9.92 -18.89 8.03
C LEU A 67 8.63 -18.36 8.67
N ASN A 68 7.66 -17.95 7.86
CA ASN A 68 6.39 -17.42 8.33
C ASN A 68 5.63 -18.41 9.25
N THR A 69 4.95 -17.89 10.27
CA THR A 69 4.10 -18.69 11.16
C THR A 69 2.64 -18.34 10.86
N GLY A 70 1.90 -19.25 10.21
CA GLY A 70 0.60 -18.92 9.62
C GLY A 70 0.75 -17.80 8.57
N ASP A 71 0.08 -16.67 8.79
CA ASP A 71 0.19 -15.48 7.93
C ASP A 71 1.23 -14.47 8.43
N HIS A 72 1.94 -14.76 9.52
CA HIS A 72 2.82 -13.80 10.18
C HIS A 72 4.29 -13.99 9.80
N VAL A 73 4.90 -12.96 9.23
CA VAL A 73 6.26 -13.02 8.70
C VAL A 73 7.31 -12.62 9.73
N CYS A 74 7.00 -11.68 10.62
CA CYS A 74 7.95 -11.18 11.62
C CYS A 74 8.14 -12.13 12.81
N MET A 75 7.57 -13.33 12.75
CA MET A 75 7.55 -14.30 13.84
C MET A 75 8.01 -15.67 13.37
N ILE A 76 8.67 -16.40 14.29
CA ILE A 76 9.07 -17.79 14.10
C ILE A 76 8.44 -18.67 15.19
N HIS A 77 7.95 -19.84 14.77
CA HIS A 77 7.42 -20.86 15.67
C HIS A 77 8.50 -21.91 15.94
N GLN A 78 9.01 -21.95 17.18
CA GLN A 78 10.15 -22.79 17.52
C GLN A 78 9.92 -24.27 17.18
N SER A 79 8.72 -24.79 17.45
CA SER A 79 8.39 -26.19 17.18
C SER A 79 8.12 -26.53 15.71
N GLU A 80 7.87 -25.54 14.84
CA GLU A 80 7.72 -25.79 13.39
C GLU A 80 9.05 -25.75 12.64
N LEU A 81 10.06 -25.04 13.18
CA LEU A 81 11.35 -24.86 12.51
C LEU A 81 12.01 -26.18 12.08
N PRO A 82 12.10 -27.24 12.91
CA PRO A 82 12.73 -28.49 12.48
C PRO A 82 12.02 -29.15 11.28
N GLU A 83 10.71 -28.99 11.15
CA GLU A 83 9.93 -29.51 10.01
C GLU A 83 10.27 -28.76 8.72
N LEU A 84 10.40 -27.43 8.80
CA LEU A 84 10.71 -26.58 7.64
C LEU A 84 12.09 -26.89 7.05
N PHE A 85 13.06 -27.18 7.92
CA PHE A 85 14.43 -27.53 7.52
C PHE A 85 14.64 -29.03 7.26
N TYR A 86 13.56 -29.83 7.19
CA TYR A 86 13.65 -31.25 6.86
C TYR A 86 14.39 -31.46 5.53
N GLN A 87 15.32 -32.41 5.52
CA GLN A 87 16.02 -32.83 4.31
C GLN A 87 15.99 -34.35 4.17
N SER A 88 15.69 -34.86 2.98
CA SER A 88 15.51 -36.30 2.73
C SER A 88 16.72 -37.18 3.12
N LYS A 89 17.92 -36.62 3.12
CA LYS A 89 19.18 -37.33 3.44
C LYS A 89 19.64 -37.16 4.90
N LEU A 90 19.26 -36.08 5.57
CA LEU A 90 19.75 -35.71 6.92
C LEU A 90 18.65 -35.68 7.99
N ASP A 91 17.40 -35.89 7.59
CA ASP A 91 16.22 -35.71 8.45
C ASP A 91 16.11 -34.27 8.98
N LYS A 92 15.44 -34.07 10.12
CA LYS A 92 15.26 -32.76 10.76
C LYS A 92 16.50 -32.36 11.56
N PRO A 93 16.86 -31.06 11.59
CA PRO A 93 17.97 -30.58 12.40
C PRO A 93 17.63 -30.66 13.90
N LEU A 94 18.45 -31.38 14.66
CA LEU A 94 18.28 -31.59 16.10
C LEU A 94 18.80 -30.41 16.95
N CYS A 95 19.53 -29.49 16.34
CA CYS A 95 20.19 -28.39 17.03
C CYS A 95 19.34 -27.13 17.20
N LEU A 96 18.23 -26.99 16.47
CA LEU A 96 17.54 -25.70 16.35
C LEU A 96 17.00 -25.19 17.69
N ASP A 97 16.53 -26.07 18.58
CA ASP A 97 16.15 -25.68 19.94
C ASP A 97 17.31 -25.05 20.71
N THR A 98 18.52 -25.60 20.56
CA THR A 98 19.73 -25.05 21.16
C THR A 98 20.11 -23.69 20.58
N VAL A 99 19.87 -23.49 19.28
CA VAL A 99 20.12 -22.21 18.59
C VAL A 99 19.12 -21.14 19.04
N ILE A 100 17.82 -21.46 19.08
CA ILE A 100 16.77 -20.54 19.52
C ILE A 100 16.99 -20.14 20.97
N GLU A 101 17.29 -21.09 21.86
CA GLU A 101 17.56 -20.79 23.27
C GLU A 101 18.81 -19.91 23.44
N ASP A 102 19.81 -20.03 22.57
CA ASP A 102 20.94 -19.10 22.58
C ASP A 102 20.56 -17.71 22.06
N MET A 103 19.78 -17.63 20.97
CA MET A 103 19.28 -16.37 20.42
C MET A 103 18.39 -15.60 21.40
N ARG A 104 17.58 -16.30 22.21
CA ARG A 104 16.70 -15.69 23.22
C ARG A 104 17.43 -14.99 24.37
N LYS A 105 18.68 -15.37 24.64
CA LYS A 105 19.48 -14.71 25.69
C LYS A 105 19.80 -13.26 25.34
N ASP A 106 19.77 -12.92 24.05
CA ASP A 106 20.03 -11.59 23.56
C ASP A 106 18.76 -11.01 22.93
N THR A 107 18.15 -10.06 23.63
CA THR A 107 16.89 -9.40 23.26
C THR A 107 16.95 -8.68 21.91
N LYS A 108 18.14 -8.51 21.33
CA LYS A 108 18.30 -7.95 19.98
C LYS A 108 17.89 -8.92 18.87
N TYR A 109 17.72 -10.21 19.16
CA TYR A 109 17.33 -11.21 18.16
C TYR A 109 15.88 -11.63 18.29
N LEU A 110 15.50 -12.17 19.45
CA LEU A 110 14.19 -12.78 19.67
C LEU A 110 13.54 -12.22 20.93
N LEU A 111 12.25 -11.89 20.82
CA LEU A 111 11.41 -11.49 21.95
C LEU A 111 10.09 -12.24 21.89
N THR A 112 9.57 -12.65 23.04
CA THR A 112 8.15 -13.04 23.13
C THR A 112 7.26 -11.81 22.93
N GLN A 113 5.99 -12.02 22.58
CA GLN A 113 5.03 -10.92 22.44
C GLN A 113 4.98 -10.02 23.69
N LYS A 114 4.99 -10.62 24.88
CA LYS A 114 4.95 -9.89 26.17
C LYS A 114 6.20 -9.05 26.40
N GLU A 115 7.38 -9.61 26.12
CA GLU A 115 8.65 -8.88 26.26
C GLU A 115 8.73 -7.74 25.24
N TYR A 116 8.25 -7.95 24.01
CA TYR A 116 8.17 -6.93 22.99
C TYR A 116 7.24 -5.78 23.40
N GLU A 117 6.04 -6.09 23.89
CA GLU A 117 5.08 -5.11 24.42
C GLU A 117 5.64 -4.30 25.60
N HIS A 118 6.40 -4.95 26.48
CA HIS A 118 7.06 -4.29 27.60
C HIS A 118 8.22 -3.40 27.15
N THR A 119 9.00 -3.85 26.16
CA THR A 119 10.15 -3.11 25.62
C THR A 119 9.72 -1.89 24.81
N TYR A 120 8.61 -2.02 24.07
CA TYR A 120 8.08 -0.98 23.19
C TYR A 120 6.65 -0.56 23.62
N PRO A 121 6.49 0.06 24.80
CA PRO A 121 5.16 0.43 25.29
C PRO A 121 4.51 1.47 24.37
N VAL A 122 3.21 1.38 24.15
CA VAL A 122 2.49 2.41 23.40
C VAL A 122 2.31 3.63 24.31
N THR A 123 3.11 4.69 24.09
CA THR A 123 2.98 5.93 24.84
C THR A 123 1.89 6.81 24.22
N THR A 124 0.79 7.04 24.93
CA THR A 124 -0.16 8.11 24.59
C THR A 124 -0.07 9.24 25.60
N THR A 125 -0.42 10.45 25.17
CA THR A 125 -0.44 11.64 26.02
C THR A 125 -1.61 11.67 27.01
N ASN A 126 -2.56 10.73 26.92
CA ASN A 126 -3.74 10.64 27.78
C ASN A 126 -4.01 9.20 28.26
N PRO A 127 -3.94 8.90 29.57
CA PRO A 127 -4.17 7.56 30.10
C PRO A 127 -5.58 7.00 29.83
N SER A 128 -6.61 7.85 29.72
CA SER A 128 -7.99 7.47 29.39
C SER A 128 -8.17 7.06 27.91
N SER A 129 -7.18 7.37 27.08
CA SER A 129 -7.08 7.07 25.65
C SER A 129 -6.50 5.66 25.40
N LEU A 130 -5.88 5.03 26.41
CA LEU A 130 -5.32 3.69 26.30
C LEU A 130 -6.37 2.58 26.13
N ASN A 131 -7.64 2.86 26.45
CA ASN A 131 -8.69 1.84 26.42
C ASN A 131 -9.00 1.33 25.01
N TRP A 132 -9.06 2.21 24.00
CA TRP A 132 -9.29 1.75 22.63
C TRP A 132 -8.02 1.13 22.04
N LEU A 133 -6.82 1.64 22.39
CA LEU A 133 -5.54 1.04 21.97
C LEU A 133 -5.39 -0.37 22.51
N ARG A 134 -5.78 -0.59 23.76
CA ARG A 134 -5.84 -1.93 24.36
C ARG A 134 -6.86 -2.82 23.63
N TRP A 135 -8.07 -2.32 23.35
CA TRP A 135 -9.06 -3.05 22.55
C TRP A 135 -8.59 -3.35 21.12
N PHE A 136 -7.92 -2.40 20.46
CA PHE A 136 -7.41 -2.51 19.09
C PHE A 136 -6.24 -3.50 19.04
N VAL A 137 -5.35 -3.44 20.03
CA VAL A 137 -4.30 -4.44 20.27
C VAL A 137 -4.92 -5.81 20.52
N ASP A 138 -5.93 -5.92 21.39
CA ASP A 138 -6.60 -7.20 21.68
C ASP A 138 -7.36 -7.74 20.44
N TRP A 139 -7.84 -6.87 19.55
CA TRP A 139 -8.49 -7.25 18.29
C TRP A 139 -7.50 -7.73 17.23
N ILE A 140 -6.37 -7.03 17.06
CA ILE A 140 -5.36 -7.35 16.04
C ILE A 140 -4.41 -8.45 16.51
N LEU A 141 -4.05 -8.49 17.79
CA LEU A 141 -3.09 -9.44 18.35
C LEU A 141 -3.76 -10.46 19.29
N PRO A 142 -4.21 -11.61 18.77
CA PRO A 142 -4.49 -12.74 19.64
C PRO A 142 -3.23 -13.13 20.42
N SER A 143 -3.38 -13.56 21.67
CA SER A 143 -2.24 -13.99 22.49
C SER A 143 -1.48 -15.12 21.80
N THR A 144 -0.20 -14.91 21.54
CA THR A 144 0.64 -15.95 20.94
C THR A 144 1.05 -17.00 21.98
N PRO A 145 1.25 -18.26 21.55
CA PRO A 145 1.91 -19.29 22.35
C PRO A 145 3.30 -18.84 22.84
N SER A 146 3.82 -19.50 23.87
CA SER A 146 5.12 -19.17 24.47
C SER A 146 6.32 -19.61 23.63
N ASP A 147 6.10 -20.47 22.63
CA ASP A 147 7.11 -20.96 21.68
C ASP A 147 7.14 -20.16 20.36
N VAL A 148 6.43 -19.04 20.31
CA VAL A 148 6.47 -18.07 19.19
C VAL A 148 7.29 -16.85 19.59
N TYR A 149 8.22 -16.48 18.70
CA TYR A 149 9.13 -15.36 18.94
C TYR A 149 9.09 -14.36 17.79
N ILE A 150 9.07 -13.09 18.14
CA ILE A 150 9.22 -11.96 17.22
C ILE A 150 10.70 -11.80 16.88
N VAL A 151 11.00 -11.74 15.58
CA VAL A 151 12.36 -11.60 15.05
C VAL A 151 12.71 -10.12 14.91
N MET A 152 13.48 -9.60 15.86
CA MET A 152 13.80 -8.18 15.97
C MET A 152 14.58 -7.62 14.77
N PRO A 153 15.57 -8.32 14.19
CA PRO A 153 16.28 -7.83 13.01
C PRO A 153 15.37 -7.65 11.78
N THR A 154 14.37 -8.52 11.62
CA THR A 154 13.37 -8.41 10.55
C THR A 154 12.50 -7.17 10.72
N ILE A 155 12.04 -6.91 11.96
CA ILE A 155 11.29 -5.69 12.29
C ILE A 155 12.11 -4.43 12.00
N ASP A 156 13.38 -4.39 12.41
CA ASP A 156 14.27 -3.26 12.15
C ASP A 156 14.45 -3.02 10.64
N GLU A 157 14.69 -4.07 9.86
CA GLU A 157 14.90 -3.94 8.42
C GLU A 157 13.62 -3.52 7.68
N TYR A 158 12.47 -4.08 8.03
CA TYR A 158 11.18 -3.65 7.47
C TYR A 158 10.88 -2.19 7.85
N ALA A 159 11.18 -1.77 9.07
CA ALA A 159 11.03 -0.37 9.48
C ALA A 159 11.93 0.56 8.64
N LYS A 160 13.19 0.18 8.38
CA LYS A 160 14.09 0.94 7.48
C LYS A 160 13.52 1.04 6.08
N ILE A 161 13.04 -0.06 5.51
CA ILE A 161 12.46 -0.10 4.16
C ILE A 161 11.24 0.83 4.09
N MET A 162 10.31 0.75 5.06
CA MET A 162 9.13 1.61 5.10
C MET A 162 9.50 3.10 5.17
N VAL A 163 10.49 3.45 6.00
CA VAL A 163 11.00 4.81 6.15
C VAL A 163 11.68 5.30 4.88
N GLN A 164 12.51 4.47 4.24
CA GLN A 164 13.14 4.80 2.97
C GLN A 164 12.10 5.00 1.86
N GLN A 165 11.10 4.12 1.78
CA GLN A 165 10.00 4.23 0.82
C GLN A 165 9.18 5.50 1.05
N HIS A 166 8.92 5.85 2.32
CA HIS A 166 8.19 7.06 2.69
C HIS A 166 8.89 8.33 2.20
N TYR A 167 10.18 8.49 2.53
CA TYR A 167 10.93 9.73 2.24
C TYR A 167 11.61 9.76 0.86
N LYS A 168 11.48 8.70 0.05
CA LYS A 168 11.94 8.70 -1.34
C LYS A 168 11.09 9.59 -2.25
N LYS A 169 9.86 9.94 -1.82
CA LYS A 169 8.99 10.84 -2.60
C LYS A 169 9.64 12.23 -2.72
N PRO A 170 9.72 12.81 -3.94
CA PRO A 170 10.42 14.08 -4.18
C PRO A 170 9.74 15.30 -3.54
N LEU A 171 8.43 15.20 -3.29
CA LEU A 171 7.62 16.17 -2.56
C LEU A 171 6.91 15.38 -1.46
N CYS A 172 7.41 15.41 -0.22
CA CYS A 172 6.67 14.89 0.92
C CYS A 172 5.80 16.03 1.44
N SER A 173 4.55 16.10 1.02
CA SER A 173 3.58 17.03 1.59
C SER A 173 3.33 16.70 3.07
N ALA A 174 2.93 17.65 3.91
CA ALA A 174 2.55 17.31 5.29
C ALA A 174 1.33 16.38 5.31
N LEU A 175 0.52 16.39 4.24
CA LEU A 175 -0.54 15.41 3.99
C LEU A 175 -0.01 13.99 3.73
N ASP A 176 1.15 13.84 3.07
CA ASP A 176 1.77 12.53 2.85
C ASP A 176 2.25 11.91 4.17
N ASN A 177 2.60 12.73 5.16
CA ASN A 177 3.05 12.26 6.46
C ASN A 177 1.91 11.74 7.34
N LEU A 178 0.64 11.99 6.96
CA LEU A 178 -0.55 11.64 7.73
C LEU A 178 -1.31 10.48 7.10
N PHE A 179 -1.46 9.42 7.88
CA PHE A 179 -2.13 8.18 7.49
C PHE A 179 -3.25 7.80 8.44
N THR A 180 -4.31 7.24 7.88
CA THR A 180 -5.18 6.29 8.57
C THR A 180 -4.52 4.91 8.66
N TRP A 181 -5.04 4.03 9.52
CA TRP A 181 -4.58 2.63 9.56
C TRP A 181 -4.76 1.92 8.22
N ASP A 182 -5.88 2.15 7.53
CA ASP A 182 -6.14 1.50 6.25
C ASP A 182 -5.23 2.01 5.13
N GLU A 183 -4.93 3.31 5.09
CA GLU A 183 -3.93 3.88 4.18
C GLU A 183 -2.52 3.34 4.49
N PHE A 184 -2.15 3.28 5.77
CA PHE A 184 -0.86 2.71 6.20
C PHE A 184 -0.73 1.25 5.76
N LYS A 185 -1.76 0.43 5.96
CA LYS A 185 -1.81 -0.95 5.46
C LYS A 185 -1.68 -0.96 3.93
N ALA A 186 -2.49 -0.20 3.21
CA ALA A 186 -2.47 -0.19 1.76
C ALA A 186 -1.08 0.15 1.19
N GLN A 187 -0.36 1.07 1.85
CA GLN A 187 0.95 1.52 1.41
C GLN A 187 2.10 0.56 1.77
N TYR A 188 2.07 -0.05 2.96
CA TYR A 188 3.22 -0.78 3.51
C TYR A 188 3.00 -2.28 3.69
N ARG A 189 1.86 -2.83 3.27
CA ARG A 189 1.58 -4.28 3.35
C ARG A 189 2.53 -5.12 2.52
N ALA A 190 2.96 -4.62 1.35
CA ALA A 190 3.89 -5.31 0.48
C ALA A 190 5.30 -4.75 0.66
N ILE A 191 6.20 -5.53 1.28
CA ILE A 191 7.60 -5.18 1.41
C ILE A 191 8.37 -5.76 0.22
N PRO A 192 9.07 -4.94 -0.58
CA PRO A 192 9.92 -5.45 -1.64
C PRO A 192 11.10 -6.21 -1.02
N CYS A 193 11.30 -7.46 -1.44
CA CYS A 193 12.44 -8.27 -1.04
C CYS A 193 13.30 -8.65 -2.27
N TYR A 194 14.35 -9.44 -2.05
CA TYR A 194 15.32 -9.79 -3.08
C TYR A 194 14.66 -10.52 -4.28
N GLN A 195 15.23 -10.37 -5.48
CA GLN A 195 14.76 -11.04 -6.72
C GLN A 195 13.30 -10.73 -7.12
N GLU A 196 12.86 -9.48 -6.96
CA GLU A 196 11.52 -9.02 -7.40
C GLU A 196 10.35 -9.74 -6.70
N THR A 197 10.64 -10.47 -5.62
CA THR A 197 9.61 -11.04 -4.75
C THR A 197 9.10 -9.98 -3.77
N CYS A 198 7.90 -10.18 -3.25
CA CYS A 198 7.33 -9.30 -2.22
C CYS A 198 6.86 -10.14 -1.04
N VAL A 199 7.15 -9.65 0.16
CA VAL A 199 6.61 -10.20 1.40
C VAL A 199 5.31 -9.46 1.70
N GLN A 200 4.24 -10.23 1.93
CA GLN A 200 2.95 -9.69 2.37
C GLN A 200 2.86 -9.75 3.89
N LEU A 201 2.83 -8.58 4.54
CA LEU A 201 2.72 -8.45 5.98
C LEU A 201 1.26 -8.62 6.43
N SER A 202 1.06 -9.38 7.51
CA SER A 202 -0.22 -9.43 8.21
C SER A 202 -0.47 -8.13 8.99
N ASP A 203 -1.71 -7.93 9.46
CA ASP A 203 -2.05 -6.78 10.29
C ASP A 203 -1.27 -6.79 11.63
N MET A 204 -0.94 -7.97 12.16
CA MET A 204 -0.04 -8.12 13.32
C MET A 204 1.40 -7.69 13.00
N ASP A 205 1.95 -8.13 11.86
CA ASP A 205 3.30 -7.75 11.44
C ASP A 205 3.41 -6.23 11.27
N LEU A 206 2.45 -5.62 10.58
CA LEU A 206 2.37 -4.18 10.38
C LEU A 206 2.29 -3.44 11.71
N TRP A 207 1.56 -3.98 12.68
CA TRP A 207 1.47 -3.39 14.01
C TRP A 207 2.80 -3.43 14.77
N PHE A 208 3.52 -4.56 14.73
CA PHE A 208 4.85 -4.64 15.33
C PHE A 208 5.81 -3.66 14.66
N VAL A 209 5.84 -3.59 13.33
CA VAL A 209 6.69 -2.62 12.62
C VAL A 209 6.30 -1.18 12.96
N LEU A 210 5.00 -0.85 12.98
CA LEU A 210 4.51 0.48 13.37
C LEU A 210 4.94 0.85 14.79
N ARG A 211 4.82 -0.08 15.74
CA ARG A 211 5.27 0.15 17.12
C ARG A 211 6.77 0.40 17.18
N TYR A 212 7.57 -0.36 16.42
CA TYR A 212 9.01 -0.11 16.31
C TYR A 212 9.31 1.28 15.72
N LEU A 213 8.57 1.70 14.68
CA LEU A 213 8.66 3.03 14.07
C LEU A 213 8.37 4.15 15.07
N VAL A 214 7.40 3.98 15.96
CA VAL A 214 7.07 4.97 17.01
C VAL A 214 8.25 5.21 17.95
N HIS A 215 8.97 4.15 18.32
CA HIS A 215 10.08 4.24 19.28
C HIS A 215 11.40 4.68 18.63
N HIS A 216 11.72 4.18 17.44
CA HIS A 216 13.03 4.39 16.82
C HIS A 216 13.08 5.50 15.77
N TYR A 217 11.94 5.78 15.13
CA TYR A 217 11.82 6.72 14.02
C TYR A 217 10.93 7.92 14.36
N GLY A 218 10.41 8.00 15.59
CA GLY A 218 9.64 9.16 16.05
C GLY A 218 8.25 9.27 15.41
N VAL A 219 7.74 8.20 14.79
CA VAL A 219 6.36 8.16 14.29
C VAL A 219 5.39 8.37 15.46
N ALA A 220 4.34 9.15 15.24
CA ALA A 220 3.29 9.33 16.22
C ALA A 220 2.06 8.52 15.85
N VAL A 221 1.42 7.95 16.86
CA VAL A 221 0.13 7.25 16.74
C VAL A 221 -0.80 7.81 17.80
N GLN A 222 -1.99 8.23 17.40
CA GLN A 222 -2.99 8.75 18.34
C GLN A 222 -4.38 8.16 18.09
N ASP A 223 -5.15 8.16 19.19
CA ASP A 223 -6.55 7.81 19.29
C ASP A 223 -7.41 8.13 18.07
N THR A 224 -8.05 7.05 17.64
CA THR A 224 -9.34 6.97 17.02
C THR A 224 -10.31 8.08 17.43
N PHE A 225 -10.66 8.96 16.49
CA PHE A 225 -11.91 9.71 16.54
C PHE A 225 -12.99 8.96 15.74
N LYS A 226 -14.24 9.05 16.19
CA LYS A 226 -15.37 8.49 15.43
C LYS A 226 -15.66 9.41 14.26
N THR A 227 -15.33 8.98 13.06
CA THR A 227 -15.70 9.66 11.81
C THR A 227 -16.75 8.81 11.13
N PHE A 228 -17.97 9.34 10.95
CA PHE A 228 -19.04 8.66 10.21
C PHE A 228 -19.34 7.22 10.68
N GLY A 229 -19.15 6.93 11.97
CA GLY A 229 -19.39 5.61 12.56
C GLY A 229 -18.18 4.65 12.53
N HIS A 230 -17.10 5.02 11.83
CA HIS A 230 -15.86 4.26 11.79
C HIS A 230 -14.80 4.87 12.70
N GLN A 231 -13.98 3.98 13.26
CA GLN A 231 -12.88 4.30 14.14
C GLN A 231 -11.60 4.42 13.33
N SER A 232 -11.05 5.63 13.18
CA SER A 232 -9.84 5.87 12.36
C SER A 232 -8.64 6.25 13.23
N THR A 233 -7.62 5.39 13.29
CA THR A 233 -6.32 5.67 13.91
C THR A 233 -5.56 6.72 13.11
N VAL A 234 -4.94 7.70 13.78
CA VAL A 234 -4.04 8.67 13.14
C VAL A 234 -2.60 8.22 13.31
N ILE A 235 -1.87 8.11 12.21
CA ILE A 235 -0.43 7.83 12.17
C ILE A 235 0.26 9.01 11.48
N LYS A 236 1.27 9.59 12.12
CA LYS A 236 2.03 10.72 11.60
C LYS A 236 3.53 10.41 11.55
N PHE A 237 4.11 10.45 10.37
CA PHE A 237 5.56 10.43 10.20
C PHE A 237 6.16 11.81 10.51
N PRO A 238 7.37 11.89 11.10
CA PRO A 238 8.02 13.18 11.32
C PRO A 238 8.40 13.85 10.00
N GLU A 239 8.55 15.16 10.01
CA GLU A 239 9.02 15.90 8.84
C GLU A 239 10.50 15.62 8.55
N ARG A 240 10.89 15.81 7.29
CA ARG A 240 12.26 15.61 6.83
C ARG A 240 13.14 16.81 7.22
N THR A 241 13.36 17.01 8.51
CA THR A 241 14.28 18.03 9.03
C THR A 241 15.60 17.37 9.43
N GLU A 242 16.71 17.83 8.85
CA GLU A 242 18.07 17.27 9.09
C GLU A 242 18.56 17.50 10.54
N SER A 243 17.87 18.35 11.30
CA SER A 243 18.21 18.74 12.67
C SER A 243 17.35 17.98 13.68
N GLU A 244 17.90 16.89 14.20
CA GLU A 244 17.35 16.03 15.27
C GLU A 244 16.10 15.21 14.92
N ARG A 245 16.09 13.94 15.35
CA ARG A 245 14.92 13.05 15.25
C ARG A 245 13.86 13.53 16.25
N THR A 246 13.15 14.59 15.92
CA THR A 246 12.02 15.05 16.73
C THR A 246 10.85 14.10 16.54
N LYS A 247 10.35 13.55 17.63
CA LYS A 247 9.12 12.75 17.62
C LYS A 247 7.98 13.60 17.07
N ALA A 248 7.24 13.07 16.10
CA ALA A 248 6.09 13.74 15.53
C ALA A 248 5.07 14.03 16.63
N VAL A 249 4.39 15.17 16.52
CA VAL A 249 3.26 15.52 17.37
C VAL A 249 2.04 15.66 16.48
N ILE A 250 0.97 14.95 16.86
CA ILE A 250 -0.32 15.01 16.16
C ILE A 250 -1.10 16.20 16.70
N SER A 251 -1.40 17.16 15.83
CA SER A 251 -2.12 18.38 16.15
C SER A 251 -3.65 18.22 15.98
N GLN A 252 -4.42 19.27 16.26
CA GLN A 252 -5.87 19.28 15.99
C GLN A 252 -6.15 19.36 14.48
N GLU A 253 -5.32 20.11 13.76
CA GLU A 253 -5.37 20.28 12.31
C GLU A 253 -5.15 18.93 11.60
N ASP A 254 -4.16 18.16 12.06
CA ASP A 254 -3.89 16.80 11.54
C ASP A 254 -5.12 15.90 11.65
N LYS A 255 -5.87 15.99 12.76
CA LYS A 255 -7.10 15.20 12.96
C LYS A 255 -8.22 15.64 12.02
N ALA A 256 -8.37 16.94 11.80
CA ALA A 256 -9.34 17.47 10.85
C ALA A 256 -9.03 17.01 9.42
N ILE A 257 -7.75 17.02 9.03
CA ILE A 257 -7.27 16.51 7.74
C ILE A 257 -7.61 15.01 7.59
N VAL A 258 -7.26 14.19 8.58
CA VAL A 258 -7.56 12.75 8.52
C VAL A 258 -9.08 12.50 8.50
N SER A 259 -9.86 13.31 9.21
CA SER A 259 -11.32 13.26 9.15
C SER A 259 -11.85 13.59 7.76
N LEU A 260 -11.26 14.56 7.08
CA LEU A 260 -11.63 14.95 5.72
C LEU A 260 -11.26 13.85 4.73
N LYS A 261 -10.04 13.28 4.82
CA LYS A 261 -9.63 12.11 4.01
C LYS A 261 -10.60 10.93 4.19
N ALA A 262 -10.91 10.58 5.44
CA ALA A 262 -11.88 9.51 5.74
C ALA A 262 -13.28 9.79 5.19
N ALA A 263 -13.72 11.06 5.20
CA ALA A 263 -14.98 11.47 4.58
C ALA A 263 -14.95 11.25 3.05
N CYS A 264 -13.86 11.62 2.38
CA CYS A 264 -13.68 11.37 0.94
C CYS A 264 -13.75 9.88 0.62
N THR A 265 -13.03 9.03 1.37
CA THR A 265 -13.09 7.57 1.17
C THR A 265 -14.51 7.02 1.34
N ALA A 266 -15.23 7.49 2.38
CA ALA A 266 -16.61 7.07 2.61
C ALA A 266 -17.58 7.57 1.51
N LEU A 267 -17.34 8.76 0.94
CA LEU A 267 -18.10 9.29 -0.18
C LEU A 267 -17.82 8.53 -1.47
N HIS A 268 -16.56 8.21 -1.78
CA HIS A 268 -16.18 7.34 -2.90
C HIS A 268 -16.91 6.00 -2.84
N TYR A 269 -16.88 5.33 -1.69
CA TYR A 269 -17.63 4.09 -1.51
C TYR A 269 -19.14 4.26 -1.72
N GLN A 270 -19.72 5.35 -1.23
CA GLN A 270 -21.15 5.63 -1.45
C GLN A 270 -21.47 5.87 -2.93
N VAL A 271 -20.62 6.58 -3.65
CA VAL A 271 -20.75 6.81 -5.09
C VAL A 271 -20.74 5.47 -5.84
N ASP A 272 -19.74 4.61 -5.58
CA ASP A 272 -19.65 3.28 -6.21
C ASP A 272 -20.92 2.44 -5.98
N GLN A 273 -21.44 2.43 -4.74
CA GLN A 273 -22.66 1.69 -4.41
C GLN A 273 -23.91 2.25 -5.09
N LEU A 274 -23.98 3.56 -5.31
CA LEU A 274 -25.08 4.21 -6.01
C LEU A 274 -25.00 3.97 -7.51
N GLU A 275 -23.80 3.96 -8.10
CA GLU A 275 -23.57 3.62 -9.50
C GLU A 275 -24.03 2.20 -9.82
N ILE A 276 -23.62 1.23 -9.01
CA ILE A 276 -24.05 -0.17 -9.15
C ILE A 276 -25.58 -0.25 -9.11
N LYS A 277 -26.23 0.41 -8.14
CA LYS A 277 -27.70 0.42 -8.04
C LYS A 277 -28.39 1.10 -9.22
N ALA A 278 -27.80 2.18 -9.76
CA ALA A 278 -28.32 2.84 -10.95
C ALA A 278 -28.27 1.91 -12.17
N GLN A 279 -27.18 1.15 -12.33
CA GLN A 279 -27.03 0.13 -13.37
C GLN A 279 -28.01 -1.03 -13.18
N GLU A 280 -28.21 -1.51 -11.95
CA GLU A 280 -29.22 -2.54 -11.64
C GLU A 280 -30.63 -2.11 -12.05
N PHE A 281 -31.04 -0.87 -11.71
CA PHE A 281 -32.34 -0.35 -12.13
C PHE A 281 -32.46 -0.22 -13.65
N LEU A 282 -31.37 0.13 -14.35
CA LEU A 282 -31.35 0.17 -15.80
C LEU A 282 -31.57 -1.21 -16.41
N GLN A 283 -30.85 -2.24 -15.94
CA GLN A 283 -30.99 -3.61 -16.42
C GLN A 283 -32.40 -4.15 -16.19
N VAL A 284 -32.96 -3.92 -15.00
CA VAL A 284 -34.34 -4.36 -14.70
C VAL A 284 -35.37 -3.59 -15.54
N ALA A 285 -35.12 -2.31 -15.83
CA ALA A 285 -35.97 -1.54 -16.75
C ALA A 285 -35.95 -2.13 -18.17
N GLN A 286 -34.78 -2.46 -18.70
CA GLN A 286 -34.61 -3.12 -20.01
C GLN A 286 -35.33 -4.47 -20.05
N GLN A 287 -35.18 -5.29 -19.01
CA GLN A 287 -35.91 -6.56 -18.90
C GLN A 287 -37.43 -6.36 -18.90
N HIS A 288 -37.96 -5.43 -18.11
CA HIS A 288 -39.40 -5.15 -18.14
C HIS A 288 -39.86 -4.64 -19.50
N TYR A 289 -39.03 -3.87 -20.20
CA TYR A 289 -39.33 -3.38 -21.53
C TYR A 289 -39.38 -4.51 -22.57
N THR A 290 -38.41 -5.42 -22.58
CA THR A 290 -38.41 -6.60 -23.47
C THR A 290 -39.60 -7.52 -23.23
N PHE A 291 -40.09 -7.62 -21.99
CA PHE A 291 -41.33 -8.33 -21.65
C PHE A 291 -42.61 -7.53 -21.94
N HIS A 292 -42.53 -6.40 -22.66
CA HIS A 292 -43.64 -5.49 -22.99
C HIS A 292 -44.39 -4.93 -21.75
N ARG A 293 -43.71 -4.81 -20.61
CA ARG A 293 -44.24 -4.30 -19.33
C ARG A 293 -43.83 -2.84 -19.14
N LYS A 294 -44.35 -1.96 -20.00
CA LYS A 294 -43.98 -0.54 -20.08
C LYS A 294 -44.13 0.24 -18.76
N PRO A 295 -45.23 0.11 -17.98
CA PRO A 295 -45.36 0.81 -16.70
C PRO A 295 -44.29 0.40 -15.67
N GLN A 296 -43.91 -0.87 -15.63
CA GLN A 296 -42.88 -1.39 -14.75
C GLN A 296 -41.48 -0.92 -15.16
N ALA A 297 -41.19 -0.86 -16.47
CA ALA A 297 -39.95 -0.30 -16.99
C ALA A 297 -39.81 1.20 -16.64
N MET A 298 -40.87 1.99 -16.85
CA MET A 298 -40.92 3.40 -16.49
C MET A 298 -40.73 3.64 -14.98
N PHE A 299 -41.33 2.79 -14.14
CA PHE A 299 -41.12 2.86 -12.69
C PHE A 299 -39.66 2.65 -12.29
N MET A 300 -38.96 1.69 -12.90
CA MET A 300 -37.54 1.45 -12.63
C MET A 300 -36.66 2.59 -13.14
N LEU A 301 -36.96 3.18 -14.31
CA LEU A 301 -36.26 4.37 -14.80
C LEU A 301 -36.44 5.59 -13.88
N ARG A 302 -37.62 5.77 -13.26
CA ARG A 302 -37.81 6.82 -12.24
C ARG A 302 -36.91 6.61 -11.03
N LYS A 303 -36.78 5.36 -10.56
CA LYS A 303 -35.85 5.01 -9.47
C LYS A 303 -34.40 5.29 -9.86
N LYS A 304 -33.99 4.90 -11.08
CA LYS A 304 -32.67 5.24 -11.62
C LYS A 304 -32.42 6.75 -11.58
N LYS A 305 -33.34 7.56 -12.11
CA LYS A 305 -33.22 9.03 -12.12
C LYS A 305 -33.10 9.63 -10.72
N GLN A 306 -33.81 9.08 -9.72
CA GLN A 306 -33.66 9.50 -8.33
C GLN A 306 -32.26 9.17 -7.76
N ILE A 307 -31.73 7.99 -8.06
CA ILE A 307 -30.36 7.61 -7.66
C ILE A 307 -29.32 8.49 -8.36
N GLU A 308 -29.48 8.75 -9.66
CA GLU A 308 -28.59 9.63 -10.43
C GLU A 308 -28.56 11.05 -9.86
N HIS A 309 -29.70 11.59 -9.44
CA HIS A 309 -29.73 12.89 -8.77
C HIS A 309 -28.98 12.87 -7.42
N LEU A 310 -29.15 11.82 -6.62
CA LEU A 310 -28.43 11.68 -5.36
C LEU A 310 -26.92 11.53 -5.61
N LEU A 311 -26.54 10.80 -6.64
CA LEU A 311 -25.16 10.62 -7.08
C LEU A 311 -24.53 11.94 -7.57
N GLU A 312 -25.27 12.78 -8.28
CA GLU A 312 -24.84 14.14 -8.64
C GLU A 312 -24.55 14.99 -7.38
N GLN A 313 -25.41 14.92 -6.36
CA GLN A 313 -25.17 15.61 -5.08
C GLN A 313 -23.93 15.06 -4.35
N ARG A 314 -23.69 13.74 -4.43
CA ARG A 314 -22.50 13.11 -3.84
C ARG A 314 -21.22 13.53 -4.55
N TYR A 315 -21.20 13.57 -5.89
CA TYR A 315 -20.06 14.08 -6.65
C TYR A 315 -19.72 15.52 -6.30
N LYS A 316 -20.73 16.39 -6.18
CA LYS A 316 -20.50 17.79 -5.75
C LYS A 316 -19.87 17.87 -4.36
N THR A 317 -20.36 17.06 -3.42
CA THR A 317 -19.79 17.04 -2.06
C THR A 317 -18.35 16.52 -2.09
N LEU A 318 -18.09 15.48 -2.86
CA LEU A 318 -16.75 14.90 -3.01
C LEU A 318 -15.76 15.92 -3.62
N ASP A 319 -16.13 16.57 -4.71
CA ASP A 319 -15.34 17.61 -5.37
C ASP A 319 -14.99 18.76 -4.40
N THR A 320 -15.95 19.20 -3.58
CA THR A 320 -15.69 20.23 -2.56
C THR A 320 -14.69 19.76 -1.51
N MET A 321 -14.75 18.50 -1.06
CA MET A 321 -13.84 17.97 -0.03
C MET A 321 -12.43 17.75 -0.59
N GLU A 322 -12.31 17.22 -1.80
CA GLU A 322 -11.02 17.04 -2.50
C GLU A 322 -10.37 18.40 -2.81
N THR A 323 -11.16 19.39 -3.23
CA THR A 323 -10.67 20.77 -3.42
C THR A 323 -10.12 21.36 -2.13
N VAL A 324 -10.78 21.13 -0.98
CA VAL A 324 -10.27 21.60 0.32
C VAL A 324 -8.95 20.91 0.67
N LEU A 325 -8.80 19.60 0.43
CA LEU A 325 -7.53 18.90 0.64
C LEU A 325 -6.41 19.46 -0.24
N LEU A 326 -6.68 19.72 -1.53
CA LEU A 326 -5.73 20.32 -2.46
C LEU A 326 -5.31 21.74 -2.02
N LYS A 327 -6.25 22.55 -1.54
CA LYS A 327 -5.95 23.88 -0.99
C LYS A 327 -5.08 23.80 0.27
N ILE A 328 -5.35 22.86 1.16
CA ILE A 328 -4.51 22.61 2.35
C ILE A 328 -3.08 22.25 1.91
N GLU A 329 -2.94 21.35 0.92
CA GLU A 329 -1.65 20.98 0.35
C GLU A 329 -0.88 22.18 -0.23
N ALA A 330 -1.56 22.97 -1.07
CA ALA A 330 -0.97 24.15 -1.70
C ALA A 330 -0.48 25.14 -0.63
N SER A 331 -1.33 25.46 0.35
CA SER A 331 -0.98 26.40 1.43
C SER A 331 0.24 25.95 2.26
N GLN A 332 0.43 24.64 2.47
CA GLN A 332 1.60 24.12 3.17
C GLN A 332 2.87 24.23 2.32
N ASN A 333 2.79 23.94 1.02
CA ASN A 333 3.90 24.09 0.10
C ASN A 333 4.33 25.56 -0.06
N ASP A 334 3.36 26.48 -0.06
CA ASP A 334 3.60 27.92 -0.11
C ASP A 334 4.40 28.41 1.11
N LEU A 335 4.10 27.88 2.31
CA LEU A 335 4.90 28.17 3.50
C LEU A 335 6.37 27.73 3.34
N TYR A 336 6.63 26.55 2.79
CA TYR A 336 7.99 26.08 2.50
C TYR A 336 8.68 26.96 1.45
N MET A 337 7.94 27.39 0.42
CA MET A 337 8.44 28.27 -0.63
C MET A 337 8.86 29.63 -0.07
N VAL A 338 8.00 30.24 0.77
CA VAL A 338 8.29 31.51 1.46
C VAL A 338 9.49 31.38 2.38
N GLN A 339 9.62 30.28 3.13
CA GLN A 339 10.81 30.02 3.96
C GLN A 339 12.09 29.90 3.14
N ALA A 340 12.06 29.18 2.02
CA ALA A 340 13.20 29.04 1.13
C ALA A 340 13.59 30.38 0.49
N PHE A 341 12.62 31.18 0.07
CA PHE A 341 12.86 32.54 -0.41
C PHE A 341 13.45 33.44 0.67
N ASN A 342 12.93 33.40 1.90
CA ASN A 342 13.49 34.15 3.02
C ASN A 342 14.94 33.74 3.34
N LEU A 343 15.26 32.44 3.31
CA LEU A 343 16.63 31.96 3.48
C LEU A 343 17.54 32.38 2.31
N GLY A 344 17.02 32.32 1.08
CA GLY A 344 17.69 32.77 -0.13
C GLY A 344 18.00 34.27 -0.09
N THR A 345 17.03 35.10 0.30
CA THR A 345 17.21 36.56 0.45
C THR A 345 18.18 36.91 1.56
N GLU A 346 18.14 36.21 2.70
CA GLU A 346 19.11 36.42 3.76
C GLU A 346 20.53 36.04 3.30
N THR A 347 20.67 34.94 2.58
CA THR A 347 21.96 34.50 2.00
C THR A 347 22.46 35.49 0.94
N LEU A 348 21.58 35.94 0.04
CA LEU A 348 21.87 36.99 -0.93
C LEU A 348 22.26 38.28 -0.24
N ARG A 349 21.55 38.70 0.82
CA ARG A 349 21.89 39.88 1.64
C ARG A 349 23.27 39.75 2.28
N LYS A 350 23.61 38.57 2.82
CA LYS A 350 24.94 38.29 3.39
C LYS A 350 26.06 38.28 2.34
N MET A 351 25.80 37.74 1.14
CA MET A 351 26.76 37.73 0.02
C MET A 351 26.95 39.14 -0.57
N LEU A 352 25.84 39.86 -0.77
CA LEU A 352 25.80 41.20 -1.36
C LEU A 352 26.21 42.29 -0.38
N ALA A 353 26.22 42.05 0.93
CA ALA A 353 26.80 42.97 1.91
C ALA A 353 28.29 43.30 1.65
N HIS A 354 28.98 42.49 0.81
CA HIS A 354 30.34 42.77 0.34
C HIS A 354 30.41 43.61 -0.97
N HIS A 355 29.29 43.94 -1.62
CA HIS A 355 29.24 44.74 -2.86
C HIS A 355 28.17 45.85 -2.79
N SER A 356 28.39 46.95 -3.51
CA SER A 356 27.67 48.24 -3.50
C SER A 356 26.17 48.23 -3.14
N PHE A 357 25.81 49.08 -2.17
CA PHE A 357 24.48 49.25 -1.54
C PHE A 357 23.32 49.64 -2.49
N ASP A 358 23.57 50.37 -3.58
CA ASP A 358 22.50 51.03 -4.35
C ASP A 358 21.71 50.11 -5.31
N LYS A 359 22.28 48.98 -5.74
CA LYS A 359 21.58 47.98 -6.58
C LYS A 359 20.79 46.94 -5.78
N ILE A 360 20.94 46.94 -4.46
CA ILE A 360 20.34 45.94 -3.56
C ILE A 360 18.87 46.28 -3.29
N GLN A 361 18.53 47.58 -3.16
CA GLN A 361 17.18 48.03 -2.85
C GLN A 361 16.18 47.69 -3.97
N GLU A 362 16.56 47.94 -5.24
CA GLU A 362 15.74 47.66 -6.42
C GLU A 362 15.46 46.15 -6.59
N THR A 363 16.47 45.28 -6.43
CA THR A 363 16.28 43.82 -6.50
C THR A 363 15.51 43.22 -5.32
N MET A 364 15.43 43.93 -4.19
CA MET A 364 14.66 43.49 -3.02
C MET A 364 13.20 43.90 -3.15
N ASP A 365 12.92 45.08 -3.70
CA ASP A 365 11.57 45.55 -3.99
C ASP A 365 10.91 44.67 -5.08
N GLU A 366 11.64 44.32 -6.15
CA GLU A 366 11.14 43.39 -7.20
C GLU A 366 10.85 41.97 -6.67
N LEU A 367 11.62 41.49 -5.69
CA LEU A 367 11.40 40.18 -5.09
C LEU A 367 10.25 40.20 -4.08
N GLN A 368 10.03 41.32 -3.40
CA GLN A 368 8.90 41.50 -2.51
C GLN A 368 7.58 41.61 -3.29
N GLU A 369 7.58 42.26 -4.45
CA GLU A 369 6.45 42.29 -5.39
C GLU A 369 6.10 40.90 -5.92
N ALA A 370 7.10 40.07 -6.26
CA ALA A 370 6.88 38.69 -6.70
C ALA A 370 6.32 37.76 -5.59
N LEU A 371 6.54 38.09 -4.31
CA LEU A 371 5.93 37.38 -3.17
C LEU A 371 4.48 37.82 -2.94
N ASP A 372 4.17 39.10 -3.15
CA ASP A 372 2.82 39.67 -2.98
C ASP A 372 1.84 39.20 -4.09
N ASP A 373 2.32 38.85 -5.28
CA ASP A 373 1.50 38.29 -6.38
C ASP A 373 0.94 36.88 -6.08
N HIS A 374 1.50 36.16 -5.11
CA HIS A 374 1.05 34.80 -4.73
C HIS A 374 -0.19 34.80 -3.81
N GLU A 375 -0.58 35.94 -3.23
CA GLU A 375 -1.78 36.07 -2.37
C GLU A 375 -3.09 36.36 -3.15
N GLN A 376 -3.05 36.66 -4.46
CA GLN A 376 -4.21 37.16 -5.22
C GLN A 376 -5.00 36.11 -6.03
N VAL A 377 -4.87 34.82 -5.76
CA VAL A 377 -5.65 33.75 -6.44
C VAL A 377 -6.60 33.05 -5.47
N GLU A 378 -7.51 33.79 -4.83
CA GLU A 378 -8.58 33.18 -4.02
C GLU A 378 -9.93 33.90 -4.13
N HIS A 379 -10.39 34.20 -5.35
CA HIS A 379 -11.73 34.78 -5.53
C HIS A 379 -12.45 34.34 -6.81
N ALA A 380 -12.78 33.04 -6.91
CA ALA A 380 -13.69 32.54 -7.94
C ALA A 380 -14.35 31.21 -7.54
N LEU A 381 -15.03 31.13 -6.40
CA LEU A 381 -15.88 29.98 -6.10
C LEU A 381 -17.12 30.39 -5.29
N THR A 382 -18.04 31.13 -5.91
CA THR A 382 -19.36 31.38 -5.30
C THR A 382 -20.45 31.57 -6.35
N GLN A 383 -20.85 30.49 -6.99
CA GLN A 383 -22.13 30.33 -7.69
C GLN A 383 -22.45 28.82 -7.60
N GLY A 384 -23.60 28.31 -7.22
CA GLY A 384 -24.93 28.79 -6.90
C GLY A 384 -25.79 27.52 -6.95
N HIS A 385 -26.71 27.28 -6.01
CA HIS A 385 -27.54 26.08 -6.08
C HIS A 385 -29.01 26.40 -5.82
N HIS A 386 -29.76 26.43 -6.92
CA HIS A 386 -31.21 26.25 -6.94
C HIS A 386 -31.50 25.25 -8.04
N VAL A 387 -32.02 24.06 -7.69
CA VAL A 387 -32.65 23.17 -8.67
C VAL A 387 -33.95 22.66 -8.07
N ILE A 388 -35.04 23.09 -8.69
CA ILE A 388 -36.37 22.49 -8.57
C ILE A 388 -36.33 21.31 -9.54
N VAL A 389 -36.51 20.09 -9.03
CA VAL A 389 -36.67 18.89 -9.87
C VAL A 389 -38.08 18.92 -10.42
N ASP A 390 -38.25 19.41 -11.64
CA ASP A 390 -39.50 19.22 -12.39
C ASP A 390 -39.48 17.85 -13.07
N GLN A 391 -40.60 17.15 -13.00
CA GLN A 391 -40.74 15.76 -13.41
C GLN A 391 -41.12 15.65 -14.88
N ASP A 392 -40.14 15.71 -15.79
CA ASP A 392 -40.42 15.43 -17.21
C ASP A 392 -40.55 13.92 -17.46
N GLU A 393 -41.80 13.45 -17.42
CA GLU A 393 -42.22 12.08 -17.73
C GLU A 393 -42.02 11.74 -19.22
N GLN A 394 -42.10 12.74 -20.11
CA GLN A 394 -41.85 12.60 -21.56
C GLN A 394 -40.38 12.29 -21.87
N ALA A 395 -39.43 12.96 -21.22
CA ALA A 395 -38.00 12.71 -21.43
C ALA A 395 -37.59 11.28 -21.03
N LEU A 396 -38.26 10.70 -20.03
CA LEU A 396 -38.02 9.33 -19.60
C LEU A 396 -38.57 8.30 -20.59
N GLU A 397 -39.70 8.63 -21.23
CA GLU A 397 -40.30 7.84 -22.30
C GLU A 397 -39.40 7.81 -23.54
N GLU A 398 -38.85 8.96 -23.95
CA GLU A 398 -37.89 9.08 -25.06
C GLU A 398 -36.59 8.29 -24.79
N GLN A 399 -36.07 8.35 -23.57
CA GLN A 399 -34.90 7.57 -23.16
C GLN A 399 -35.15 6.06 -23.24
N LEU A 400 -36.36 5.62 -22.87
CA LEU A 400 -36.75 4.22 -22.95
C LEU A 400 -36.86 3.75 -24.41
N GLU A 401 -37.36 4.59 -25.30
CA GLU A 401 -37.42 4.31 -26.74
C GLU A 401 -36.02 4.30 -27.39
N SER A 402 -35.10 5.17 -26.97
CA SER A 402 -33.72 5.16 -27.48
C SER A 402 -32.95 3.90 -27.07
N LEU A 403 -33.08 3.47 -25.81
CA LEU A 403 -32.44 2.24 -25.31
C LEU A 403 -32.96 0.99 -26.02
N ALA A 404 -34.25 0.97 -26.38
CA ALA A 404 -34.86 -0.11 -27.15
C ALA A 404 -34.27 -0.24 -28.56
N LEU A 405 -34.00 0.89 -29.22
CA LEU A 405 -33.42 0.93 -30.56
C LEU A 405 -31.97 0.45 -30.55
N GLU A 406 -31.21 0.77 -29.49
CA GLU A 406 -29.83 0.34 -29.30
C GLU A 406 -29.72 -1.18 -29.05
N GLU A 407 -30.62 -1.75 -28.24
CA GLU A 407 -30.71 -3.20 -27.99
C GLU A 407 -31.15 -3.98 -29.25
N GLN A 408 -32.04 -3.40 -30.06
CA GLN A 408 -32.45 -3.95 -31.37
C GLN A 408 -31.32 -3.90 -32.41
N ALA A 409 -30.45 -2.89 -32.36
CA ALA A 409 -29.29 -2.80 -33.25
C ALA A 409 -28.22 -3.85 -32.92
N LEU A 410 -28.05 -4.20 -31.64
CA LEU A 410 -27.11 -5.23 -31.17
C LEU A 410 -27.62 -6.67 -31.41
N THR A 411 -28.93 -6.86 -31.59
CA THR A 411 -29.56 -8.17 -31.82
C THR A 411 -29.85 -8.47 -33.30
N GLN A 412 -29.53 -7.55 -34.21
CA GLN A 412 -29.57 -7.88 -35.64
C GLN A 412 -28.47 -8.90 -35.96
N PRO A 413 -28.80 -10.04 -36.60
CA PRO A 413 -27.79 -10.99 -37.02
C PRO A 413 -26.83 -10.30 -37.98
N ILE A 414 -25.54 -10.32 -37.67
CA ILE A 414 -24.49 -9.96 -38.64
C ILE A 414 -24.74 -10.84 -39.87
N ASP A 415 -25.13 -10.23 -40.98
CA ASP A 415 -25.33 -10.93 -42.23
C ASP A 415 -23.97 -11.36 -42.78
N THR A 416 -23.54 -12.53 -42.31
CA THR A 416 -22.27 -13.18 -42.69
C THR A 416 -22.10 -13.31 -44.20
N GLN A 417 -23.18 -13.34 -45.00
CA GLN A 417 -23.10 -13.37 -46.45
C GLN A 417 -22.69 -12.01 -47.04
N SER A 418 -23.24 -10.91 -46.52
CA SER A 418 -22.87 -9.55 -46.94
C SER A 418 -21.41 -9.21 -46.60
N GLU A 419 -20.92 -9.68 -45.46
CA GLU A 419 -19.52 -9.50 -45.04
C GLU A 419 -18.54 -10.38 -45.82
N LEU A 420 -18.90 -11.65 -46.10
CA LEU A 420 -18.12 -12.53 -46.97
C LEU A 420 -18.01 -11.96 -48.40
N MET A 421 -19.10 -11.39 -48.92
CA MET A 421 -19.11 -10.80 -50.25
C MET A 421 -18.24 -9.53 -50.31
N ARG A 422 -18.23 -8.71 -49.25
CA ARG A 422 -17.28 -7.58 -49.08
C ARG A 422 -15.83 -8.06 -49.03
N LEU A 423 -15.53 -9.11 -48.27
CA LEU A 423 -14.16 -9.64 -48.14
C LEU A 423 -13.65 -10.27 -49.45
N GLN A 424 -14.51 -10.97 -50.19
CA GLN A 424 -14.18 -11.48 -51.53
C GLN A 424 -13.90 -10.35 -52.54
N GLN A 425 -14.65 -9.25 -52.46
CA GLN A 425 -14.46 -8.10 -53.33
C GLN A 425 -13.15 -7.36 -53.02
N VAL A 426 -12.75 -7.30 -51.75
CA VAL A 426 -11.43 -6.78 -51.35
C VAL A 426 -10.29 -7.72 -51.78
N LEU A 427 -10.44 -9.02 -51.60
CA LEU A 427 -9.43 -10.02 -52.02
C LEU A 427 -9.20 -10.04 -53.53
N SER A 428 -10.26 -9.88 -54.33
CA SER A 428 -10.16 -9.78 -55.79
C SER A 428 -9.55 -8.47 -56.29
N SER A 429 -9.60 -7.41 -55.48
CA SER A 429 -8.92 -6.14 -55.79
C SER A 429 -7.42 -6.15 -55.50
N LEU A 430 -6.94 -7.09 -54.67
CA LEU A 430 -5.53 -7.28 -54.35
C LEU A 430 -4.88 -8.28 -55.33
N ASN A 431 -4.76 -7.85 -56.59
CA ASN A 431 -4.04 -8.61 -57.61
C ASN A 431 -2.53 -8.45 -57.39
N VAL A 432 -1.93 -9.33 -56.57
CA VAL A 432 -0.46 -9.39 -56.40
C VAL A 432 0.13 -10.17 -57.59
N PRO A 433 1.00 -9.56 -58.42
CA PRO A 433 1.64 -10.27 -59.52
C PRO A 433 2.64 -11.32 -58.99
N SER A 434 2.52 -12.54 -59.48
CA SER A 434 3.40 -13.66 -59.18
C SER A 434 4.78 -13.45 -59.81
N HIS A 435 5.77 -13.09 -58.99
CA HIS A 435 7.17 -13.16 -59.40
C HIS A 435 7.62 -14.62 -59.47
N THR A 436 7.91 -15.05 -60.70
CA THR A 436 8.50 -16.33 -61.09
C THR A 436 9.95 -16.41 -60.64
N THR A 437 10.29 -17.36 -59.76
CA THR A 437 11.69 -17.78 -59.57
C THR A 437 11.91 -19.11 -60.29
N LYS A 438 12.54 -19.04 -61.46
CA LYS A 438 13.10 -20.20 -62.16
C LYS A 438 14.34 -20.69 -61.42
N GLN A 439 14.36 -21.94 -60.96
CA GLN A 439 15.61 -22.70 -60.82
C GLN A 439 15.54 -23.99 -61.63
N LYS A 440 16.58 -24.16 -62.45
CA LYS A 440 16.80 -25.17 -63.48
C LYS A 440 16.99 -26.57 -62.89
N GLN A 441 16.51 -27.58 -63.61
CA GLN A 441 16.97 -28.97 -63.51
C GLN A 441 17.85 -29.34 -64.73
N ALA A 442 18.68 -30.39 -64.52
CA ALA A 442 19.53 -31.18 -65.43
C ALA A 442 20.96 -30.64 -65.67
N GLN A 443 22.05 -31.44 -65.66
CA GLN A 443 22.29 -32.89 -65.56
C GLN A 443 23.82 -33.14 -65.43
N LEU A 444 24.20 -34.19 -64.68
CA LEU A 444 25.34 -35.14 -64.85
C LEU A 444 26.80 -34.67 -65.09
N ALA A 445 27.66 -34.95 -64.10
CA ALA A 445 28.92 -35.69 -64.22
C ALA A 445 29.30 -36.31 -62.86
#